data_AF-A0A1H6CQX9-F1
#
_entry.id   AF-A0A1H6CQX9-F1
#
_cell.length_a   1.000
_cell.length_b   1.000
_cell.length_c   1.000
_cell.angle_alpha   90.00
_cell.angle_beta   90.00
_cell.angle_gamma   90.00
#
_symmetry.space_group_name_H-M   'P 1'
#
loop_
_entity.id
_entity.type
_entity.pdbx_description
1 polymer ?
#
loop_
_entity_poly.entity_id
_entity_poly.type
_entity_poly.pdbx_seq_one_letter_code
_entity_poly.pdbx_strand_id
1 'polypeptide(L)'
;MFSLNGLYELAGSPKNKDPRTWVKQDNVKELIHTVSEILNVTSNHIIKSKRGKGGGTEAHRQIALSYAKYLDPKLHALVNEVFFERVEEEKNPDLIVDRAITTYTKKGYSPEWISKRITGKAARNEFTSTLKRHGVSGDGYQRCTNAMYIELYGKDASGVREKKGIPQKSNIRENMSALELQAIQFAEMLAKEDIEKNRRYGNEECAMVSNQAARVIKNSINQFRNR
;
A
#
# COMPACT_ATOMS: atom_id res chain seq x y z
N MET A 1 -2.60 -12.73 -18.77
CA MET A 1 -1.47 -13.68 -18.81
C MET A 1 -0.25 -12.95 -19.34
N PHE A 2 0.95 -13.48 -19.15
CA PHE A 2 2.22 -12.90 -19.60
C PHE A 2 2.77 -13.75 -20.75
N SER A 3 3.30 -13.11 -21.80
CA SER A 3 3.88 -13.80 -22.94
C SER A 3 5.26 -14.37 -22.60
N LEU A 4 5.40 -15.70 -22.60
CA LEU A 4 6.70 -16.36 -22.42
C LEU A 4 7.59 -16.15 -23.65
N ASN A 5 7.00 -16.10 -24.84
CA ASN A 5 7.72 -15.79 -26.08
C ASN A 5 8.34 -14.39 -26.02
N GLY A 6 7.60 -13.40 -25.51
CA GLY A 6 8.15 -12.05 -25.33
C GLY A 6 9.32 -12.03 -24.34
N LEU A 7 9.22 -12.77 -23.22
CA LEU A 7 10.35 -12.91 -22.27
C LEU A 7 11.56 -13.61 -22.89
N TYR A 8 11.33 -14.65 -23.70
CA TYR A 8 12.37 -15.37 -24.42
C TYR A 8 13.11 -14.47 -25.42
N GLU A 9 12.36 -13.68 -26.19
CA GLU A 9 12.91 -12.70 -27.15
C GLU A 9 13.71 -11.61 -26.43
N LEU A 10 13.18 -11.04 -25.33
CA LEU A 10 13.88 -10.04 -24.51
C LEU A 10 15.19 -10.58 -23.91
N ALA A 11 15.24 -11.87 -23.59
CA ALA A 11 16.45 -12.54 -23.12
C ALA A 11 17.47 -12.86 -24.23
N GLY A 12 17.21 -12.42 -25.47
CA GLY A 12 18.10 -12.66 -26.62
C GLY A 12 17.93 -14.04 -27.27
N SER A 13 16.77 -14.68 -27.07
CA SER A 13 16.45 -16.00 -27.64
C SER A 13 17.53 -17.07 -27.39
N PRO A 14 17.90 -17.33 -26.12
CA PRO A 14 18.96 -18.28 -25.80
C PRO A 14 18.66 -19.68 -26.34
N LYS A 15 19.70 -20.37 -26.81
CA LYS A 15 19.58 -21.72 -27.39
C LYS A 15 19.03 -22.71 -26.35
N ASN A 16 18.15 -23.61 -26.79
CA ASN A 16 17.53 -24.67 -25.96
C ASN A 16 16.70 -24.20 -24.76
N LYS A 17 16.33 -22.91 -24.72
CA LYS A 17 15.49 -22.34 -23.65
C LYS A 17 14.13 -21.87 -24.15
N ASP A 18 13.68 -22.30 -25.33
CA ASP A 18 12.41 -21.81 -25.89
C ASP A 18 11.20 -22.22 -25.02
N PRO A 19 10.14 -21.40 -24.93
CA PRO A 19 9.04 -21.67 -24.02
C PRO A 19 8.36 -23.02 -24.25
N ARG A 20 8.30 -23.49 -25.51
CA ARG A 20 7.57 -24.71 -25.88
C ARG A 20 8.24 -25.97 -25.36
N THR A 21 9.58 -25.97 -25.27
CA THR A 21 10.34 -27.09 -24.71
C THR A 21 10.39 -26.99 -23.19
N TRP A 22 10.57 -25.80 -22.64
CA TRP A 22 10.62 -25.57 -21.19
C TRP A 22 9.35 -26.05 -20.47
N VAL A 23 8.17 -25.72 -20.99
CA VAL A 23 6.87 -26.11 -20.39
C VAL A 23 6.67 -27.64 -20.32
N LYS A 24 7.38 -28.40 -21.15
CA LYS A 24 7.25 -29.86 -21.20
C LYS A 24 8.11 -30.58 -20.16
N GLN A 25 9.02 -29.88 -19.48
CA GLN A 25 9.84 -30.45 -18.42
C GLN A 25 8.96 -30.84 -17.23
N ASP A 26 9.24 -31.98 -16.59
CA ASP A 26 8.33 -32.55 -15.59
C ASP A 26 8.21 -31.69 -14.33
N ASN A 27 9.31 -31.09 -13.87
CA ASN A 27 9.30 -30.10 -12.79
C ASN A 27 8.45 -28.86 -13.12
N VAL A 28 8.34 -28.48 -14.40
CA VAL A 28 7.51 -27.34 -14.83
C VAL A 28 6.04 -27.74 -14.89
N LYS A 29 5.72 -28.97 -15.33
CA LYS A 29 4.35 -29.49 -15.28
C LYS A 29 3.85 -29.58 -13.83
N GLU A 30 4.69 -30.07 -12.93
CA GLU A 30 4.41 -30.11 -11.50
C GLU A 30 4.14 -28.71 -10.96
N LEU A 31 5.01 -27.73 -11.26
CA LEU A 31 4.79 -26.34 -10.87
C LEU A 31 3.45 -25.77 -11.43
N ILE A 32 3.11 -26.05 -12.68
CA ILE A 32 1.83 -25.63 -13.29
C ILE A 32 0.65 -26.22 -12.52
N HIS A 33 0.74 -27.50 -12.14
CA HIS A 33 -0.28 -28.18 -11.37
C HIS A 33 -0.42 -27.58 -9.97
N THR A 34 0.67 -27.42 -9.22
CA THR A 34 0.66 -26.81 -7.89
C THR A 34 0.08 -25.40 -7.91
N VAL A 35 0.46 -24.58 -8.89
CA VAL A 35 -0.10 -23.23 -9.04
C VAL A 35 -1.60 -23.27 -9.36
N SER A 36 -2.06 -24.26 -10.12
CA SER A 36 -3.49 -24.45 -10.40
C SER A 36 -4.29 -24.81 -9.15
N GLU A 37 -3.74 -25.65 -8.28
CA GLU A 37 -4.34 -26.02 -7.00
C GLU A 37 -4.39 -24.85 -6.02
N ILE A 38 -3.26 -24.14 -5.83
CA ILE A 38 -3.18 -22.97 -4.93
C ILE A 38 -4.21 -21.91 -5.31
N LEU A 39 -4.44 -21.71 -6.62
CA LEU A 39 -5.37 -20.71 -7.11
C LEU A 39 -6.80 -21.24 -7.29
N ASN A 40 -7.02 -22.54 -7.08
CA ASN A 40 -8.30 -23.22 -7.31
C ASN A 40 -8.87 -22.95 -8.72
N VAL A 41 -8.03 -23.11 -9.75
CA VAL A 41 -8.41 -22.90 -11.16
C VAL A 41 -7.86 -24.03 -12.03
N THR A 42 -8.46 -24.24 -13.20
CA THR A 42 -7.96 -25.23 -14.16
C THR A 42 -6.66 -24.77 -14.84
N SER A 43 -5.87 -25.71 -15.37
CA SER A 43 -4.59 -25.43 -16.03
C SER A 43 -4.70 -24.46 -17.22
N ASN A 44 -5.87 -24.35 -17.85
CA ASN A 44 -6.16 -23.38 -18.91
C ASN A 44 -6.09 -21.92 -18.43
N HIS A 45 -6.21 -21.66 -17.12
CA HIS A 45 -5.98 -20.34 -16.51
C HIS A 45 -4.53 -20.12 -16.09
N ILE A 46 -3.70 -21.18 -16.10
CA ILE A 46 -2.30 -21.12 -15.75
C ILE A 46 -1.42 -20.99 -17.00
N ILE A 47 -1.75 -21.71 -18.06
CA ILE A 47 -0.98 -21.71 -19.30
C ILE A 47 -1.86 -21.87 -20.54
N LYS A 48 -1.54 -21.13 -21.60
CA LYS A 48 -2.18 -21.20 -22.91
C LYS A 48 -1.13 -21.22 -23.99
N SER A 49 -1.30 -22.08 -24.99
CA SER A 49 -0.45 -22.12 -26.17
C SER A 49 -1.30 -22.05 -27.42
N LYS A 50 -1.04 -21.06 -28.27
CA LYS A 50 -1.64 -20.94 -29.61
C LYS A 50 -0.61 -21.33 -30.66
N ARG A 51 -0.99 -22.21 -31.59
CA ARG A 51 -0.14 -22.60 -32.74
C ARG A 51 -0.41 -21.68 -33.93
N GLY A 52 0.56 -21.55 -34.85
CA GLY A 52 0.42 -20.83 -36.12
C GLY A 52 0.93 -19.38 -36.10
N LYS A 53 0.62 -18.62 -37.16
CA LYS A 53 1.01 -17.20 -37.32
C LYS A 53 0.39 -16.36 -36.19
N GLY A 54 1.21 -15.65 -35.42
CA GLY A 54 0.78 -14.96 -34.21
C GLY A 54 0.46 -15.91 -33.02
N GLY A 55 0.96 -17.14 -33.08
CA GLY A 55 0.91 -18.09 -31.97
C GLY A 55 2.01 -17.83 -30.94
N GLY A 56 1.79 -18.27 -29.70
CA GLY A 56 2.69 -18.04 -28.57
C GLY A 56 2.24 -18.79 -27.34
N THR A 57 3.12 -18.86 -26.34
CA THR A 57 2.83 -19.40 -25.02
C THR A 57 2.64 -18.26 -24.05
N GLU A 58 1.47 -18.21 -23.45
CA GLU A 58 1.12 -17.26 -22.39
C GLU A 58 0.93 -18.00 -21.08
N ALA A 59 1.37 -17.40 -19.98
CA ALA A 59 1.26 -18.03 -18.67
C ALA A 59 0.83 -17.06 -17.55
N HIS A 60 0.35 -17.63 -16.46
CA HIS A 60 0.11 -16.92 -15.21
C HIS A 60 1.43 -16.35 -14.65
N ARG A 61 1.36 -15.28 -13.84
CA ARG A 61 2.53 -14.54 -13.35
C ARG A 61 3.57 -15.42 -12.64
N GLN A 62 3.13 -16.43 -11.90
CA GLN A 62 4.05 -17.33 -11.18
C GLN A 62 4.86 -18.21 -12.14
N ILE A 63 4.23 -18.71 -13.20
CA ILE A 63 4.90 -19.49 -14.25
C ILE A 63 5.81 -18.59 -15.09
N ALA A 64 5.33 -17.39 -15.42
CA ALA A 64 6.12 -16.41 -16.16
C ALA A 64 7.38 -15.97 -15.38
N LEU A 65 7.26 -15.75 -14.06
CA LEU A 65 8.40 -15.45 -13.21
C LEU A 65 9.37 -16.64 -13.12
N SER A 66 8.86 -17.86 -12.96
CA SER A 66 9.70 -19.07 -12.99
C SER A 66 10.49 -19.18 -14.30
N TYR A 67 9.84 -18.94 -15.43
CA TYR A 67 10.51 -18.91 -16.73
C TYR A 67 11.54 -17.77 -16.85
N ALA A 68 11.22 -16.57 -16.37
CA ALA A 68 12.16 -15.45 -16.36
C ALA A 68 13.41 -15.77 -15.52
N LYS A 69 13.25 -16.38 -14.34
CA LYS A 69 14.37 -16.87 -13.51
C LYS A 69 15.19 -17.96 -14.22
N TYR A 70 14.56 -18.80 -15.03
CA TYR A 70 15.25 -19.80 -15.83
C TYR A 70 16.08 -19.17 -16.97
N LEU A 71 15.61 -18.06 -17.54
CA LEU A 71 16.32 -17.32 -18.58
C LEU A 71 17.51 -16.54 -18.03
N ASP A 72 17.35 -15.85 -16.89
CA ASP A 72 18.34 -14.97 -16.29
C ASP A 72 18.74 -15.40 -14.85
N PRO A 73 19.95 -15.96 -14.66
CA PRO A 73 20.47 -16.33 -13.34
C PRO A 73 20.58 -15.15 -12.35
N LYS A 74 20.83 -13.92 -12.84
CA LYS A 74 20.92 -12.74 -11.96
C LYS A 74 19.55 -12.42 -11.38
N LEU A 75 18.50 -12.43 -12.23
CA LEU A 75 17.12 -12.30 -11.76
C LEU A 75 16.75 -13.42 -10.80
N HIS A 76 17.20 -14.66 -11.05
CA HIS A 76 16.98 -15.77 -10.13
C HIS A 76 17.53 -15.45 -8.74
N ALA A 77 18.80 -15.06 -8.64
CA ALA A 77 19.44 -14.72 -7.38
C ALA A 77 18.71 -13.56 -6.67
N LEU A 78 18.39 -12.49 -7.38
CA LEU A 78 17.66 -11.33 -6.84
C LEU A 78 16.28 -11.71 -6.26
N VAL A 79 15.52 -12.58 -6.95
CA VAL A 79 14.22 -13.03 -6.44
C VAL A 79 14.39 -13.87 -5.17
N ASN A 80 15.43 -14.68 -5.08
CA ASN A 80 15.73 -15.46 -3.88
C ASN A 80 16.17 -14.55 -2.72
N GLU A 81 17.01 -13.55 -2.97
CA GLU A 81 17.40 -12.54 -1.98
C GLU A 81 16.18 -11.81 -1.44
N VAL A 82 15.29 -11.34 -2.32
CA VAL A 82 14.02 -10.70 -1.92
C VAL A 82 13.16 -11.61 -1.04
N PHE A 83 13.13 -12.93 -1.29
CA PHE A 83 12.43 -13.87 -0.42
C PHE A 83 13.06 -13.94 0.97
N PHE A 84 14.39 -14.11 1.05
CA PHE A 84 15.09 -14.17 2.33
C PHE A 84 15.01 -12.85 3.11
N GLU A 85 15.08 -11.70 2.43
CA GLU A 85 14.83 -10.40 3.06
C GLU A 85 13.46 -10.35 3.74
N ARG A 86 12.40 -10.90 3.14
CA ARG A 86 11.07 -10.94 3.76
C ARG A 86 11.04 -11.86 4.97
N VAL A 87 11.73 -13.01 4.93
CA VAL A 87 11.85 -13.93 6.07
C VAL A 87 12.60 -13.26 7.23
N GLU A 88 13.68 -12.54 6.95
CA GLU A 88 14.42 -11.81 7.99
C GLU A 88 13.63 -10.61 8.53
N GLU A 89 12.86 -9.91 7.69
CA GLU A 89 11.92 -8.86 8.12
C GLU A 89 10.82 -9.39 9.06
N GLU A 90 10.35 -10.63 8.87
CA GLU A 90 9.38 -11.25 9.79
C GLU A 90 10.01 -11.56 11.17
N LYS A 91 11.29 -11.95 11.20
CA LYS A 91 12.04 -12.19 12.44
C LYS A 91 12.42 -10.88 13.14
N ASN A 92 12.78 -9.86 12.37
CA ASN A 92 13.15 -8.54 12.86
C ASN A 92 12.36 -7.44 12.14
N PRO A 93 11.20 -7.03 12.68
CA PRO A 93 10.35 -6.00 12.09
C PRO A 93 11.03 -4.64 11.92
N ASP A 94 12.10 -4.32 12.65
CA ASP A 94 12.82 -3.05 12.49
C ASP A 94 13.44 -2.93 11.09
N LEU A 95 13.79 -4.06 10.44
CA LEU A 95 14.25 -4.07 9.05
C LEU A 95 13.20 -3.55 8.07
N ILE A 96 11.91 -3.69 8.39
CA ILE A 96 10.82 -3.11 7.60
C ILE A 96 10.84 -1.59 7.70
N VAL A 97 11.09 -1.06 8.90
CA VAL A 97 11.20 0.38 9.17
C VAL A 97 12.43 0.94 8.46
N ASP A 98 13.58 0.29 8.58
CA ASP A 98 14.83 0.70 7.92
C ASP A 98 14.71 0.67 6.40
N ARG A 99 14.07 -0.36 5.83
CA ARG A 99 13.78 -0.41 4.40
C ARG A 99 12.87 0.73 3.96
N ALA A 100 11.84 1.06 4.77
CA ALA A 100 10.98 2.19 4.48
C ALA A 100 11.75 3.52 4.49
N ILE A 101 12.58 3.76 5.51
CA ILE A 101 13.45 4.93 5.62
C ILE A 101 14.36 5.02 4.39
N THR A 102 15.12 3.96 4.11
CA THR A 102 16.03 3.88 2.96
C THR A 102 15.31 4.16 1.63
N THR A 103 14.10 3.62 1.46
CA THR A 103 13.31 3.82 0.24
C THR A 103 12.90 5.28 0.06
N TYR A 104 12.48 5.97 1.13
CA TYR A 104 12.16 7.40 1.05
C TYR A 104 13.42 8.26 0.87
N THR A 105 14.53 7.93 1.53
CA THR A 105 15.81 8.62 1.34
C THR A 105 16.24 8.56 -0.12
N LYS A 106 16.16 7.38 -0.76
CA LYS A 106 16.46 7.21 -2.21
C LYS A 106 15.54 8.03 -3.12
N LYS A 107 14.35 8.39 -2.66
CA LYS A 107 13.42 9.28 -3.38
C LYS A 107 13.68 10.77 -3.12
N GLY A 108 14.68 11.10 -2.30
CA GLY A 108 15.08 12.49 -2.02
C GLY A 108 14.33 13.16 -0.87
N TYR A 109 13.60 12.42 -0.03
CA TYR A 109 12.93 12.99 1.13
C TYR A 109 13.90 13.22 2.30
N SER A 110 13.70 14.31 3.05
CA SER A 110 14.54 14.63 4.22
C SER A 110 14.25 13.69 5.40
N PRO A 111 15.22 13.44 6.30
CA PRO A 111 15.01 12.63 7.50
C PRO A 111 13.83 13.11 8.36
N GLU A 112 13.64 14.42 8.49
CA GLU A 112 12.53 15.02 9.24
C GLU A 112 11.18 14.71 8.58
N TRP A 113 11.11 14.79 7.26
CA TRP A 113 9.90 14.43 6.50
C TRP A 113 9.59 12.94 6.67
N ILE A 114 10.60 12.08 6.59
CA ILE A 114 10.46 10.62 6.72
C ILE A 114 9.94 10.25 8.10
N SER A 115 10.56 10.80 9.16
CA SER A 115 10.12 10.57 10.54
C SER A 115 8.66 10.99 10.75
N LYS A 116 8.27 12.18 10.28
CA LYS A 116 6.88 12.65 10.31
C LYS A 116 5.94 11.74 9.51
N ARG A 117 6.37 11.21 8.37
CA ARG A 117 5.57 10.33 7.53
C ARG A 117 5.31 8.98 8.20
N ILE A 118 6.34 8.37 8.78
CA ILE A 118 6.25 7.08 9.47
C ILE A 118 5.35 7.22 10.70
N THR A 119 5.65 8.18 11.57
CA THR A 119 4.88 8.43 12.79
C THR A 119 3.43 8.82 12.49
N GLY A 120 3.20 9.70 11.52
CA GLY A 120 1.86 10.11 11.10
C GLY A 120 1.02 8.96 10.53
N LYS A 121 1.64 8.02 9.79
CA LYS A 121 0.94 6.81 9.30
C LYS A 121 0.60 5.87 10.46
N ALA A 122 1.51 5.71 11.42
CA ALA A 122 1.26 4.89 12.61
C ALA A 122 0.11 5.46 13.46
N ALA A 123 0.13 6.76 13.78
CA ALA A 123 -0.93 7.43 14.53
C ALA A 123 -2.29 7.35 13.82
N ARG A 124 -2.31 7.56 12.49
CA ARG A 124 -3.52 7.41 11.68
C ARG A 124 -4.09 5.99 11.76
N ASN A 125 -3.23 4.98 11.61
CA ASN A 125 -3.63 3.58 11.66
C ASN A 125 -4.21 3.23 13.03
N GLU A 126 -3.62 3.74 14.11
CA GLU A 126 -4.09 3.53 15.47
C GLU A 126 -5.46 4.18 15.71
N PHE A 127 -5.65 5.41 15.24
CA PHE A 127 -6.95 6.07 15.29
C PHE A 127 -8.01 5.29 14.48
N THR A 128 -7.71 4.88 13.23
CA THR A 128 -8.65 4.07 12.45
C THR A 128 -8.95 2.69 13.06
N SER A 129 -7.96 2.08 13.72
CA SER A 129 -8.13 0.81 14.44
C SER A 129 -9.05 0.99 15.65
N THR A 130 -8.93 2.12 16.33
CA THR A 130 -9.81 2.49 17.44
C THR A 130 -11.24 2.71 16.96
N LEU A 131 -11.45 3.50 15.89
CA LEU A 131 -12.75 3.64 15.25
C LEU A 131 -13.37 2.27 14.91
N LYS A 132 -12.60 1.37 14.30
CA LYS A 132 -13.05 0.02 13.95
C LYS A 132 -13.48 -0.79 15.18
N ARG A 133 -12.66 -0.82 16.23
CA ARG A 133 -12.98 -1.51 17.50
C ARG A 133 -14.25 -0.94 18.15
N HIS A 134 -14.53 0.34 17.94
CA HIS A 134 -15.69 1.05 18.45
C HIS A 134 -16.88 1.05 17.48
N GLY A 135 -16.93 0.11 16.52
CA GLY A 135 -18.11 -0.12 15.70
C GLY A 135 -18.28 0.82 14.51
N VAL A 136 -17.25 1.62 14.18
CA VAL A 136 -17.28 2.45 12.98
C VAL A 136 -17.12 1.57 11.74
N SER A 137 -18.01 1.76 10.75
CA SER A 137 -18.03 0.97 9.53
C SER A 137 -18.56 1.77 8.34
N GLY A 138 -18.35 1.25 7.12
CA GLY A 138 -18.80 1.89 5.88
C GLY A 138 -18.25 3.31 5.71
N ASP A 139 -19.13 4.28 5.49
CA ASP A 139 -18.79 5.69 5.32
C ASP A 139 -18.37 6.40 6.63
N GLY A 140 -18.52 5.74 7.78
CA GLY A 140 -18.19 6.30 9.09
C GLY A 140 -16.73 6.78 9.22
N TYR A 141 -15.77 6.06 8.64
CA TYR A 141 -14.37 6.48 8.63
C TYR A 141 -14.15 7.81 7.90
N GLN A 142 -14.84 7.98 6.77
CA GLN A 142 -14.83 9.22 6.01
C GLN A 142 -15.51 10.33 6.80
N ARG A 143 -16.65 10.05 7.46
CA ARG A 143 -17.34 11.03 8.32
C ARG A 143 -16.42 11.55 9.42
N CYS A 144 -15.75 10.68 10.18
CA CYS A 144 -14.80 11.08 11.22
C CYS A 144 -13.66 11.95 10.66
N THR A 145 -13.11 11.56 9.51
CA THR A 145 -11.99 12.28 8.89
C THR A 145 -12.42 13.64 8.34
N ASN A 146 -13.58 13.70 7.68
CA ASN A 146 -14.15 14.94 7.15
C ASN A 146 -14.57 15.88 8.27
N ALA A 147 -15.10 15.36 9.38
CA ALA A 147 -15.41 16.16 10.57
C ALA A 147 -14.19 16.93 11.07
N MET A 148 -13.00 16.30 11.08
CA MET A 148 -11.74 16.96 11.42
C MET A 148 -11.31 17.99 10.38
N TYR A 149 -11.37 17.64 9.09
CA TYR A 149 -10.99 18.55 8.00
C TYR A 149 -11.85 19.81 7.94
N ILE A 150 -13.16 19.65 8.10
CA ILE A 150 -14.11 20.77 8.11
C ILE A 150 -13.77 21.73 9.25
N GLU A 151 -13.49 21.22 10.45
CA GLU A 151 -13.15 22.09 11.57
C GLU A 151 -11.80 22.79 11.38
N LEU A 152 -10.74 22.04 11.06
CA LEU A 152 -9.38 22.58 10.97
C LEU A 152 -9.16 23.47 9.74
N TYR A 153 -9.80 23.14 8.61
CA TYR A 153 -9.49 23.75 7.30
C TYR A 153 -10.70 24.36 6.59
N GLY A 154 -11.90 24.25 7.17
CA GLY A 154 -13.14 24.83 6.64
C GLY A 154 -13.74 24.09 5.45
N LYS A 155 -13.15 22.97 5.03
CA LYS A 155 -13.58 22.16 3.88
C LYS A 155 -13.39 20.67 4.19
N ASP A 156 -14.17 19.82 3.55
CA ASP A 156 -13.99 18.37 3.58
C ASP A 156 -12.77 17.93 2.75
N ALA A 157 -12.49 16.63 2.65
CA ALA A 157 -11.35 16.12 1.89
C ALA A 157 -11.34 16.61 0.43
N SER A 158 -12.51 16.64 -0.24
CA SER A 158 -12.64 17.09 -1.63
C SER A 158 -12.35 18.59 -1.76
N GLY A 159 -12.90 19.39 -0.86
CA GLY A 159 -12.67 20.83 -0.86
C GLY A 159 -11.24 21.22 -0.45
N VAL A 160 -10.59 20.47 0.43
CA VAL A 160 -9.16 20.65 0.75
C VAL A 160 -8.29 20.37 -0.48
N ARG A 161 -8.63 19.34 -1.27
CA ARG A 161 -7.93 19.05 -2.54
C ARG A 161 -8.04 20.20 -3.52
N GLU A 162 -9.27 20.66 -3.77
CA GLU A 162 -9.55 21.77 -4.67
C GLU A 162 -8.78 23.04 -4.27
N LYS A 163 -8.89 23.44 -3.00
CA LYS A 163 -8.23 24.65 -2.48
C LYS A 163 -6.71 24.62 -2.63
N LYS A 164 -6.10 23.44 -2.56
CA LYS A 164 -4.64 23.26 -2.64
C LYS A 164 -4.16 22.81 -4.04
N GLY A 165 -5.05 22.68 -5.03
CA GLY A 165 -4.71 22.19 -6.36
C GLY A 165 -4.17 20.74 -6.38
N ILE A 166 -4.59 19.91 -5.41
CA ILE A 166 -4.10 18.55 -5.26
C ILE A 166 -4.85 17.64 -6.24
N PRO A 167 -4.17 16.89 -7.14
CA PRO A 167 -4.83 15.93 -8.02
C PRO A 167 -5.67 14.92 -7.23
N GLN A 168 -6.81 14.49 -7.78
CA GLN A 168 -7.76 13.63 -7.06
C GLN A 168 -7.14 12.31 -6.55
N LYS A 169 -6.13 11.78 -7.25
CA LYS A 169 -5.43 10.54 -6.87
C LYS A 169 -4.25 10.75 -5.91
N SER A 170 -3.84 11.99 -5.67
CA SER A 170 -2.69 12.29 -4.80
C SER A 170 -3.06 12.21 -3.32
N ASN A 171 -2.07 12.05 -2.44
CA ASN A 171 -2.30 12.01 -1.01
C ASN A 171 -2.42 13.45 -0.46
N ILE A 172 -3.55 13.78 0.20
CA ILE A 172 -3.76 15.13 0.76
C ILE A 172 -2.69 15.47 1.80
N ARG A 173 -2.38 14.54 2.70
CA ARG A 173 -1.44 14.75 3.82
C ARG A 173 -0.01 14.98 3.34
N GLU A 174 0.39 14.40 2.20
CA GLU A 174 1.71 14.67 1.61
C GLU A 174 1.83 16.08 1.02
N ASN A 175 0.70 16.77 0.81
CA ASN A 175 0.62 18.14 0.28
C ASN A 175 0.16 19.15 1.36
N MET A 176 0.19 18.75 2.63
CA MET A 176 -0.08 19.62 3.78
C MET A 176 1.24 20.14 4.35
N SER A 177 1.20 21.38 4.86
CA SER A 177 2.29 21.94 5.65
C SER A 177 2.53 21.14 6.93
N ALA A 178 3.72 21.29 7.52
CA ALA A 178 4.07 20.60 8.76
C ALA A 178 3.07 20.90 9.89
N LEU A 179 2.61 22.16 10.02
CA LEU A 179 1.63 22.55 11.04
C LEU A 179 0.25 21.93 10.78
N GLU A 180 -0.21 21.93 9.53
CA GLU A 180 -1.48 21.29 9.16
C GLU A 180 -1.44 19.80 9.52
N LEU A 181 -0.36 19.09 9.16
CA LEU A 181 -0.18 17.68 9.49
C LEU A 181 -0.20 17.39 11.00
N GLN A 182 0.49 18.21 11.79
CA GLN A 182 0.53 18.02 13.24
C GLN A 182 -0.81 18.36 13.90
N ALA A 183 -1.51 19.38 13.41
CA ALA A 183 -2.83 19.73 13.91
C ALA A 183 -3.83 18.59 13.74
N ILE A 184 -3.85 17.95 12.55
CA ILE A 184 -4.73 16.80 12.35
C ILE A 184 -4.28 15.57 13.15
N GLN A 185 -2.98 15.28 13.20
CA GLN A 185 -2.46 14.15 13.99
C GLN A 185 -2.82 14.30 15.47
N PHE A 186 -2.73 15.51 16.02
CA PHE A 186 -3.09 15.76 17.41
C PHE A 186 -4.61 15.63 17.63
N ALA A 187 -5.44 16.13 16.69
CA ALA A 187 -6.88 15.91 16.75
C ALA A 187 -7.25 14.41 16.70
N GLU A 188 -6.54 13.60 15.91
CA GLU A 188 -6.70 12.14 15.88
C GLU A 188 -6.35 11.46 17.19
N MET A 189 -5.26 11.90 17.84
CA MET A 189 -4.86 11.39 19.15
C MET A 189 -5.88 11.74 20.25
N LEU A 190 -6.36 12.99 20.29
CA LEU A 190 -7.38 13.42 21.25
C LEU A 190 -8.71 12.69 21.03
N ALA A 191 -9.14 12.54 19.78
CA ALA A 191 -10.37 11.82 19.47
C ALA A 191 -10.26 10.35 19.86
N LYS A 192 -9.12 9.70 19.59
CA LYS A 192 -8.85 8.33 20.04
C LYS A 192 -8.98 8.21 21.57
N GLU A 193 -8.29 9.07 22.31
CA GLU A 193 -8.30 9.03 23.78
C GLU A 193 -9.72 9.20 24.34
N ASP A 194 -10.50 10.15 23.81
CA ASP A 194 -11.88 10.37 24.23
C ASP A 194 -12.78 9.18 23.90
N ILE A 195 -12.67 8.61 22.69
CA ILE A 195 -13.44 7.44 22.26
C ILE A 195 -13.21 6.26 23.20
N GLU A 196 -11.96 5.98 23.56
CA GLU A 196 -11.60 4.88 24.45
C GLU A 196 -12.07 5.14 25.88
N LYS A 197 -11.78 6.34 26.42
CA LYS A 197 -12.10 6.70 27.80
C LYS A 197 -13.61 6.77 28.06
N ASN A 198 -14.35 7.34 27.13
CA ASN A 198 -15.79 7.56 27.27
C ASN A 198 -16.64 6.48 26.59
N ARG A 199 -16.00 5.41 26.08
CA ARG A 199 -16.67 4.27 25.45
C ARG A 199 -17.68 4.73 24.38
N ARG A 200 -17.22 5.58 23.47
CA ARG A 200 -18.03 6.09 22.35
C ARG A 200 -18.18 4.99 21.30
N TYR A 201 -19.37 4.83 20.71
CA TYR A 201 -19.61 3.78 19.72
C TYR A 201 -20.37 4.25 18.49
N GLY A 202 -20.04 3.62 17.37
CA GLY A 202 -20.74 3.81 16.10
C GLY A 202 -20.31 5.07 15.35
N ASN A 203 -20.84 5.21 14.14
CA ASN A 203 -20.41 6.24 13.19
C ASN A 203 -20.66 7.67 13.72
N GLU A 204 -21.80 7.89 14.39
CA GLU A 204 -22.22 9.24 14.78
C GLU A 204 -21.40 9.78 15.96
N GLU A 205 -21.30 9.02 17.06
CA GLU A 205 -20.55 9.47 18.24
C GLU A 205 -19.06 9.65 17.94
N CYS A 206 -18.46 8.70 17.21
CA CYS A 206 -17.06 8.83 16.84
C CYS A 206 -16.80 10.01 15.89
N ALA A 207 -17.73 10.33 14.98
CA ALA A 207 -17.62 11.52 14.13
C ALA A 207 -17.79 12.82 14.91
N MET A 208 -18.73 12.87 15.87
CA MET A 208 -18.91 14.00 16.77
C MET A 208 -17.66 14.26 17.60
N VAL A 209 -17.06 13.23 18.20
CA VAL A 209 -15.81 13.39 18.97
C VAL A 209 -14.64 13.79 18.08
N SER A 210 -14.58 13.28 16.86
CA SER A 210 -13.59 13.72 15.85
C SER A 210 -13.71 15.21 15.55
N ASN A 211 -14.95 15.72 15.41
CA ASN A 211 -15.24 17.14 15.24
C ASN A 211 -14.78 17.95 16.48
N GLN A 212 -15.16 17.51 17.68
CA GLN A 212 -14.82 18.19 18.93
C GLN A 212 -13.31 18.30 19.15
N ALA A 213 -12.58 17.21 18.96
CA ALA A 213 -11.13 17.18 19.05
C ALA A 213 -10.48 18.19 18.08
N ALA A 214 -10.92 18.20 16.82
CA ALA A 214 -10.43 19.15 15.82
C ALA A 214 -10.75 20.61 16.17
N ARG A 215 -11.94 20.88 16.75
CA ARG A 215 -12.35 22.21 17.20
C ARG A 215 -11.46 22.73 18.34
N VAL A 216 -11.11 21.89 19.30
CA VAL A 216 -10.18 22.26 20.38
C VAL A 216 -8.84 22.72 19.80
N ILE A 217 -8.26 21.93 18.90
CA ILE A 217 -6.98 22.27 18.25
C ILE A 217 -7.08 23.57 17.45
N LYS A 218 -8.16 23.75 16.65
CA LYS A 218 -8.41 24.98 15.90
C LYS A 218 -8.44 26.20 16.81
N ASN A 219 -9.16 26.12 17.94
CA ASN A 219 -9.28 27.21 18.90
C ASN A 219 -7.92 27.56 19.51
N SER A 220 -7.12 26.55 19.91
CA SER A 220 -5.77 26.77 20.43
C SER A 220 -4.85 27.47 19.42
N ILE A 221 -4.91 27.06 18.15
CA ILE A 221 -4.13 27.69 17.07
C ILE A 221 -4.58 29.14 16.86
N ASN A 222 -5.88 29.41 16.84
CA ASN A 222 -6.41 30.76 16.66
C ASN A 222 -6.08 31.68 17.83
N GLN A 223 -6.17 31.19 19.07
CA GLN A 223 -5.80 31.93 20.26
C GLN A 223 -4.33 32.36 20.21
N PHE A 224 -3.43 31.47 19.77
CA PHE A 224 -2.02 31.79 19.60
C PHE A 224 -1.75 32.81 18.49
N ARG A 225 -2.57 32.82 17.42
CA ARG A 225 -2.40 33.75 16.29
C ARG A 225 -2.96 35.15 16.56
N ASN A 226 -3.92 35.26 17.47
CA ASN A 226 -4.61 36.51 17.81
C ASN A 226 -4.00 37.23 19.03
N ARG A 227 -2.85 36.75 19.52
CA ARG A 227 -2.05 37.42 20.57
C ARG A 227 -1.06 38.40 19.94
#